data_AF-A0AAU2RG73-F1
#
_entry.id   AF-A0AAU2RG73-F1
#
_cell.length_a   1.000
_cell.length_b   1.000
_cell.length_c   1.000
_cell.angle_alpha   90.00
_cell.angle_beta   90.00
_cell.angle_gamma   90.00
#
_symmetry.space_group_name_H-M   'P 1'
#
loop_
_entity.id
_entity.type
_entity.pdbx_description
1 polymer ?
#
loop_
_entity_poly.entity_id
_entity_poly.type
_entity_poly.pdbx_seq_one_letter_code
_entity_poly.pdbx_strand_id
1 'polypeptide(L)' 'MITQIRNGAQITQVSHDAATAGDPAGLGLALAVAAELHTPVTRAPEVASAARGTARRTTSARPRRRTVRG' A
#
# COMPACT_ATOMS: atom_id res chain seq x y z
N MET A 1 21.08 13.23 0.13
CA MET A 1 21.59 14.03 -1.01
C MET A 1 20.92 13.47 -2.26
N ILE A 2 19.91 14.16 -2.81
CA ILE A 2 19.14 13.68 -3.97
C ILE A 2 19.46 14.59 -5.15
N THR A 3 20.00 14.01 -6.23
CA THR A 3 20.04 14.69 -7.53
C THR A 3 20.04 13.63 -8.63
N GLN A 4 19.04 13.69 -9.51
CA GLN A 4 19.12 13.07 -10.82
C GLN A 4 18.41 13.94 -11.85
N ILE A 5 19.14 14.37 -12.88
CA ILE A 5 18.61 15.09 -14.04
C ILE A 5 19.02 14.29 -15.28
N ARG A 6 18.04 13.82 -16.06
CA ARG A 6 18.26 13.23 -17.39
C ARG A 6 17.50 14.06 -18.42
N ASN A 7 18.23 14.58 -19.41
CA ASN A 7 17.68 15.44 -20.46
C ASN A 7 17.46 14.66 -21.75
N GLY A 8 16.19 14.45 -22.09
CA GLY A 8 15.69 13.97 -23.38
C GLY A 8 14.18 13.88 -23.31
N ALA A 9 13.47 14.86 -23.91
CA ALA A 9 12.04 15.15 -23.75
C ALA A 9 11.65 15.45 -22.28
N GLN A 10 11.87 16.69 -21.83
CA GLN A 10 12.08 17.03 -20.42
C GLN A 10 10.80 17.00 -19.56
N ILE A 11 10.52 15.86 -18.93
CA ILE A 11 9.72 15.80 -17.70
C ILE A 11 10.69 15.62 -16.53
N THR A 12 10.75 16.62 -15.64
CA THR A 12 11.61 16.61 -14.47
C THR A 12 11.00 15.76 -13.36
N GLN A 13 11.64 14.64 -13.03
CA GLN A 13 11.25 13.86 -11.85
C GLN A 13 11.92 14.46 -10.63
N VAL A 14 11.14 15.20 -9.85
CA VAL A 14 11.56 15.71 -8.53
C VAL A 14 11.05 14.72 -7.48
N SER A 15 11.97 14.03 -6.81
CA SER A 15 11.65 13.19 -5.65
C SER A 15 11.83 14.03 -4.39
N HIS A 16 10.73 14.21 -3.65
CA HIS A 16 10.77 14.82 -2.32
C HIS A 16 10.85 13.69 -1.29
N ASP A 17 11.93 13.67 -0.50
CA ASP A 17 11.91 12.92 0.76
C ASP A 17 10.91 13.60 1.68
N ALA A 18 9.74 12.99 1.86
CA ALA A 18 8.81 13.39 2.89
C ALA A 18 9.45 13.05 4.25
N ALA A 19 10.15 14.01 4.85
CA ALA A 19 10.86 13.85 6.12
C ALA A 19 9.98 13.34 7.28
N THR A 20 8.65 13.44 7.13
CA THR A 20 7.64 13.04 8.14
C THR A 20 6.85 11.80 7.72
N ALA A 21 7.20 11.14 6.61
CA ALA A 21 6.51 9.92 6.19
C ALA A 21 6.93 8.73 7.07
N GLY A 22 6.21 8.53 8.17
CA GLY A 22 6.23 7.25 8.89
C GLY A 22 6.83 7.27 10.28
N ASP A 23 6.72 8.37 11.05
CA ASP A 23 6.91 8.27 12.49
C ASP A 23 5.79 7.39 13.10
N PRO A 24 6.10 6.18 13.60
CA PRO A 24 5.09 5.30 14.18
C PRO A 24 4.47 5.89 15.45
N ALA A 25 5.20 6.75 16.18
CA ALA A 25 4.69 7.40 17.38
C ALA A 25 3.62 8.44 17.03
N GLY A 26 3.90 9.31 16.04
CA GLY A 26 2.95 10.27 15.49
C GLY A 26 1.72 9.60 14.87
N LEU A 27 1.88 8.46 14.20
CA LEU A 27 0.76 7.68 13.68
C LEU A 27 -0.11 7.13 14.81
N GLY A 28 0.49 6.56 15.86
CA GLY A 28 -0.23 6.07 17.03
C GLY A 28 -1.04 7.18 17.73
N LEU A 29 -0.43 8.35 17.90
CA LEU A 29 -1.10 9.53 18.47
C LEU A 29 -2.28 9.98 17.59
N ALA A 30 -2.08 10.09 16.27
CA ALA A 30 -3.14 10.51 15.35
C ALA A 30 -4.33 9.55 15.37
N LEU A 31 -4.09 8.23 15.46
CA LEU A 31 -5.14 7.23 15.58
C LEU A 31 -5.88 7.31 16.92
N ALA A 32 -5.18 7.56 18.02
CA ALA A 32 -5.80 7.75 19.34
C ALA A 32 -6.73 8.97 19.35
N VAL A 33 -6.25 10.12 18.85
CA VAL A 33 -7.06 11.34 18.73
C VAL A 33 -8.26 11.12 17.81
N ALA A 34 -8.07 10.41 16.69
CA ALA A 34 -9.17 10.10 15.79
C ALA A 34 -10.26 9.25 16.46
N ALA A 35 -9.88 8.29 17.31
CA ALA A 35 -10.82 7.46 18.06
C ALA A 35 -11.57 8.23 19.15
N GLU A 36 -10.95 9.25 19.76
CA GLU A 36 -11.62 10.14 20.71
C GLU A 36 -12.62 11.06 20.02
N LEU A 37 -12.27 11.59 18.85
CA LEU A 37 -13.11 12.55 18.12
C LEU A 37 -14.25 11.88 17.32
N HIS A 38 -14.08 10.63 16.91
CA HIS A 38 -15.05 9.94 16.04
C HIS A 38 -15.58 8.68 16.73
N THR A 39 -16.88 8.69 17.02
CA THR A 39 -17.56 7.47 17.49
C THR A 39 -17.44 6.37 16.45
N PRO A 40 -17.08 5.13 16.82
CA PRO A 40 -16.99 4.03 15.86
C PRO A 40 -18.33 3.80 15.16
N VAL A 41 -18.36 4.02 13.84
CA VAL A 41 -19.56 3.74 13.04
C VAL A 41 -19.47 2.30 12.54
N THR A 42 -20.43 1.47 12.96
CA THR A 42 -20.55 0.11 12.43
C THR A 42 -21.01 0.17 11.00
N ARG A 43 -20.30 -0.52 10.11
CA ARG A 43 -20.71 -0.62 8.71
C ARG A 43 -21.98 -1.46 8.61
N ALA A 44 -22.92 -1.02 7.78
CA ALA A 44 -24.17 -1.74 7.55
C ALA A 44 -23.92 -3.17 7.01
N PRO A 45 -24.77 -4.15 7.35
CA PRO A 45 -24.53 -5.56 7.09
C PRO A 45 -24.35 -5.89 5.61
N GLU A 46 -24.97 -5.14 4.71
CA GLU A 46 -24.84 -5.26 3.26
C GLU A 46 -23.44 -4.86 2.75
N VAL A 47 -22.68 -4.09 3.53
CA VAL A 47 -21.32 -3.65 3.19
C VAL A 47 -20.24 -4.26 4.10
N ALA A 48 -20.65 -4.95 5.16
CA ALA A 48 -19.75 -5.78 5.95
C ALA A 48 -19.26 -6.91 5.03
N SER A 49 -18.01 -6.78 4.55
CA SER A 49 -17.35 -7.88 3.84
C SER A 49 -17.52 -9.13 4.68
N ALA A 50 -18.14 -10.17 4.11
CA ALA A 50 -18.20 -11.50 4.72
C ALA A 50 -16.81 -11.80 5.30
N ALA A 51 -16.78 -12.21 6.57
CA ALA A 51 -15.56 -12.45 7.33
C ALA A 51 -14.52 -13.06 6.38
N ARG A 52 -13.37 -12.38 6.22
CA ARG A 52 -12.28 -12.90 5.41
C ARG A 52 -11.77 -14.16 6.11
N GLY A 53 -12.46 -15.28 5.90
CA GLY A 53 -11.92 -16.59 6.12
C GLY A 53 -10.57 -16.57 5.42
N THR A 54 -9.53 -16.92 6.15
CA THR A 54 -8.18 -17.01 5.63
C THR A 54 -8.16 -18.12 4.59
N ALA A 55 -8.65 -17.82 3.37
CA ALA A 55 -8.54 -18.67 2.22
C ALA A 55 -7.05 -18.69 1.89
N ARG A 56 -6.35 -19.68 2.45
CA ARG A 56 -4.96 -19.99 2.17
C ARG A 56 -4.83 -20.18 0.67
N ARG A 57 -4.37 -19.15 -0.05
CA ARG A 57 -4.02 -19.25 -1.47
C ARG A 57 -2.85 -20.21 -1.60
N THR A 58 -3.13 -21.49 -1.80
CA THR A 58 -2.13 -22.45 -2.26
C THR A 58 -1.86 -22.16 -3.72
N THR A 59 -0.95 -21.23 -3.99
CA THR A 59 -0.35 -21.09 -5.31
C THR A 59 0.56 -22.29 -5.55
N SER A 60 -0.03 -23.40 -6.00
CA SER A 60 0.72 -24.43 -6.72
C SER A 60 1.38 -23.74 -7.90
N ALA A 61 2.69 -23.51 -7.81
CA ALA A 61 3.48 -22.87 -8.85
C ALA A 61 3.22 -23.59 -10.18
N ARG A 62 2.50 -22.92 -11.10
CA ARG A 62 2.32 -23.42 -12.47
C ARG A 62 3.65 -23.26 -13.21
N PRO A 63 4.38 -24.34 -13.55
CA PRO A 63 5.63 -24.20 -14.27
C PRO A 63 5.33 -23.73 -15.70
N ARG A 64 5.65 -22.47 -16.00
CA ARG A 64 5.56 -21.90 -17.35
C ARG A 64 6.79 -22.35 -18.14
N ARG A 65 6.78 -23.59 -18.65
CA ARG A 65 7.86 -24.09 -19.51
C ARG A 65 7.60 -23.65 -20.95
N ARG A 66 8.39 -22.69 -21.45
CA ARG A 66 8.38 -22.28 -22.85
C ARG A 66 9.34 -23.19 -23.61
N THR A 67 8.85 -24.09 -24.46
CA THR A 67 9.69 -24.79 -25.44
C THR A 67 10.01 -23.83 -26.57
N VAL A 68 11.25 -23.34 -26.63
CA VAL A 68 11.82 -22.82 -27.87
C VAL A 68 12.18 -24.04 -28.71
N ARG A 69 11.47 -24.26 -29.82
CA ARG A 69 11.97 -25.11 -30.90
C ARG A 69 12.98 -24.25 -31.67
N GLY A 70 14.20 -24.77 -31.81
CA GLY A 70 15.10 -24.33 -32.87
C GLY A 70 14.55 -24.70 -34.24
#